data_AF-A0A1E7G7I4-F1
#
_entry.id   AF-A0A1E7G7I4-F1
#
_cell.length_a   1.000
_cell.length_b   1.000
_cell.length_c   1.000
_cell.angle_alpha   90.00
_cell.angle_beta   90.00
_cell.angle_gamma   90.00
#
_symmetry.space_group_name_H-M   'P 1'
#
loop_
_entity.id
_entity.type
_entity.pdbx_description
1 polymer ?
#
loop_
_entity_poly.entity_id
_entity_poly.type
_entity_poly.pdbx_seq_one_letter_code
_entity_poly.pdbx_strand_id
1 'polypeptide(L)'
;MDNKRISEIVDEEMMKQDANRYRDMRKIITIPKSIADELDKYDFELTSKGLMYRNMGGTLVEFSRVTYDEIPQLIVQTIAGNYRIVFAYLAGKALGVDLVKVV
;
A
#
# COMPACT_ATOMS: atom_id res chain seq x y z
N MET A 1 -1.24 6.87 46.87
CA MET A 1 -0.95 6.87 45.42
C MET A 1 -2.30 7.08 44.76
N ASP A 2 -2.52 8.24 44.13
CA ASP A 2 -3.88 8.63 43.71
C ASP A 2 -4.31 7.85 42.47
N ASN A 3 -5.53 7.29 42.49
CA ASN A 3 -6.09 6.51 41.37
C ASN A 3 -6.03 7.26 40.02
N LYS A 4 -6.07 8.60 40.05
CA LYS A 4 -5.89 9.45 38.87
C LYS A 4 -4.53 9.26 38.20
N ARG A 5 -3.46 9.16 39.00
CA ARG A 5 -2.09 8.98 38.52
C ARG A 5 -1.87 7.57 37.96
N ILE A 6 -2.61 6.58 38.46
CA ILE A 6 -2.60 5.22 37.92
C ILE A 6 -3.30 5.16 36.55
N SER A 7 -4.44 5.86 36.39
CA SER A 7 -5.15 5.97 35.11
C SER A 7 -4.26 6.56 34.01
N GLU A 8 -3.59 7.68 34.31
CA GLU A 8 -2.72 8.36 33.34
C GLU A 8 -1.55 7.45 32.88
N ILE A 9 -0.96 6.69 33.81
CA ILE A 9 0.12 5.72 33.49
C ILE A 9 -0.41 4.59 32.59
N VAL A 10 -1.63 4.09 32.85
CA VAL A 10 -2.24 3.04 32.03
C VAL A 10 -2.50 3.56 30.61
N ASP A 11 -3.04 4.77 30.47
CA ASP A 11 -3.32 5.37 29.16
C ASP A 11 -2.03 5.62 28.35
N GLU A 12 -0.98 6.15 28.98
CA GLU A 12 0.32 6.32 28.34
C GLU A 12 0.91 4.99 27.85
N GLU A 13 0.79 3.94 28.66
CA GLU A 13 1.35 2.62 28.32
C GLU A 13 0.56 1.93 27.21
N MET A 14 -0.76 2.10 27.19
CA MET A 14 -1.63 1.66 26.10
C MET A 14 -1.26 2.37 24.78
N MET A 15 -1.06 3.69 24.80
CA MET A 15 -0.63 4.44 23.62
C MET A 15 0.74 3.97 23.10
N LYS A 16 1.70 3.68 24.00
CA LYS A 16 3.00 3.12 23.61
C LYS A 16 2.87 1.73 23.00
N GLN A 17 2.03 0.86 23.56
CA GLN A 17 1.79 -0.47 22.99
C GLN A 17 1.21 -0.38 21.58
N ASP A 18 0.21 0.48 21.36
CA ASP A 18 -0.39 0.65 20.05
C ASP A 18 0.62 1.21 19.03
N ALA A 19 1.41 2.21 19.43
CA ALA A 19 2.49 2.73 18.59
C ALA A 19 3.53 1.65 18.22
N ASN A 20 3.90 0.79 19.17
CA ASN A 20 4.81 -0.34 18.93
C ASN A 20 4.20 -1.39 18.00
N ARG A 21 2.92 -1.75 18.18
CA ARG A 21 2.19 -2.66 17.28
C ARG A 21 2.15 -2.12 15.86
N TYR A 22 1.82 -0.85 15.69
CA TYR A 22 1.86 -0.17 14.38
C TYR A 22 3.25 -0.24 13.75
N ARG A 23 4.31 -0.02 14.53
CA ARG A 23 5.70 -0.09 14.07
C ARG A 23 6.08 -1.49 13.60
N ASP A 24 5.67 -2.53 14.33
CA ASP A 24 5.97 -3.92 13.98
C ASP A 24 5.18 -4.38 12.75
N MET A 25 3.91 -3.97 12.61
CA MET A 25 3.14 -4.21 11.39
C MET A 25 3.82 -3.63 10.13
N ARG A 26 4.40 -2.42 10.22
CA ARG A 26 5.16 -1.82 9.09
C ARG A 26 6.41 -2.61 8.71
N LYS A 27 7.00 -3.38 9.63
CA LYS A 27 8.16 -4.25 9.31
C LYS A 27 7.76 -5.46 8.46
N ILE A 28 6.48 -5.86 8.49
CA ILE A 28 5.97 -7.05 7.80
C ILE A 28 5.41 -6.68 6.41
N ILE A 29 4.71 -5.55 6.29
CA ILE A 29 4.20 -5.04 5.02
C ILE A 29 5.19 -3.99 4.51
N THR A 30 6.18 -4.43 3.75
CA THR A 30 7.16 -3.55 3.14
C THR A 30 7.10 -3.67 1.62
N ILE A 31 6.85 -2.56 0.94
CA ILE A 31 6.84 -2.46 -0.51
C ILE A 31 8.20 -1.91 -0.94
N PRO A 32 9.00 -2.63 -1.75
CA PRO A 32 10.28 -2.12 -2.21
C PRO A 32 10.11 -0.83 -3.01
N LYS A 33 11.00 0.14 -2.81
CA LYS A 33 10.96 1.43 -3.53
C LYS A 33 10.91 1.26 -5.05
N SER A 34 11.67 0.33 -5.61
CA SER A 34 11.64 0.04 -7.05
C SER A 34 10.25 -0.37 -7.56
N ILE A 35 9.47 -1.07 -6.73
CA ILE A 35 8.08 -1.43 -7.06
C ILE A 35 7.16 -0.23 -6.91
N ALA A 36 7.30 0.56 -5.84
CA ALA A 36 6.52 1.77 -5.64
C ALA A 36 6.74 2.80 -6.78
N ASP A 37 8.00 3.06 -7.13
CA ASP A 37 8.40 3.96 -8.22
C ASP A 37 7.86 3.47 -9.58
N GLU A 38 7.77 2.15 -9.77
CA GLU A 38 7.15 1.59 -10.98
C GLU A 38 5.63 1.77 -10.96
N LEU A 39 4.96 1.51 -9.85
CA LEU A 39 3.51 1.69 -9.72
C LEU A 39 3.08 3.15 -9.90
N ASP A 40 3.89 4.11 -9.47
CA ASP A 40 3.62 5.55 -9.62
C ASP A 40 3.61 6.04 -11.08
N LYS A 41 4.10 5.23 -12.03
CA LYS A 41 4.05 5.56 -13.47
C LYS A 41 2.66 5.38 -14.07
N TYR A 42 1.75 4.71 -13.37
CA TYR A 42 0.42 4.37 -13.87
C TYR A 42 -0.65 5.10 -13.06
N ASP A 43 -1.66 5.58 -13.77
CA ASP A 43 -2.86 6.16 -13.18
C ASP A 43 -3.86 5.03 -12.89
N PHE A 44 -3.79 4.49 -11.67
CA PHE A 44 -4.68 3.43 -11.20
C PHE A 44 -5.96 4.00 -10.59
N GLU A 45 -7.09 3.38 -10.91
CA GLU A 45 -8.39 3.71 -10.35
C GLU A 45 -9.10 2.44 -9.90
N LEU A 46 -9.59 2.43 -8.65
CA LEU A 46 -10.44 1.34 -8.18
C LEU A 46 -11.89 1.66 -8.54
N THR A 47 -12.50 0.81 -9.37
CA THR A 47 -13.90 0.97 -9.80
C THR A 47 -14.74 -0.22 -9.38
N SER A 48 -16.06 -0.16 -9.62
CA SER A 48 -16.96 -1.30 -9.41
C SER A 48 -16.63 -2.52 -10.28
N LYS A 49 -15.83 -2.34 -11.35
CA LYS A 49 -15.35 -3.41 -12.23
C LYS A 49 -14.01 -4.00 -11.79
N GLY A 50 -13.40 -3.47 -10.73
CA GLY A 50 -12.08 -3.85 -10.26
C GLY A 50 -11.03 -2.76 -10.45
N LEU A 51 -9.76 -3.15 -10.37
CA LEU A 51 -8.63 -2.25 -10.59
C LEU A 51 -8.55 -1.92 -12.09
N MET A 52 -8.66 -0.64 -12.39
CA MET A 52 -8.51 -0.08 -13.72
C MET A 52 -7.20 0.71 -13.76
N TYR A 53 -6.64 0.87 -14.95
CA TYR A 53 -5.59 1.86 -15.18
C TYR A 53 -5.91 2.66 -16.44
N ARG A 54 -5.36 3.87 -16.52
CA ARG A 54 -5.44 4.70 -17.72
C ARG A 54 -4.28 4.38 -18.65
N ASN A 55 -4.59 3.91 -19.86
CA ASN A 55 -3.57 3.66 -20.87
C ASN A 55 -3.06 4.97 -21.51
N MET A 56 -2.04 4.88 -22.37
CA MET A 56 -1.46 6.04 -23.06
C MET A 56 -2.48 6.83 -23.91
N GLY A 57 -3.55 6.18 -24.37
CA GLY A 57 -4.64 6.81 -25.10
C GLY A 57 -5.69 7.49 -24.21
N GLY A 58 -5.51 7.51 -22.89
CA GLY A 58 -6.44 8.10 -21.93
C GLY A 58 -7.65 7.23 -21.59
N THR A 59 -7.73 6.02 -22.14
CA THR A 59 -8.86 5.08 -21.91
C THR A 59 -8.62 4.30 -20.62
N LEU A 60 -9.68 4.18 -19.80
CA LEU A 60 -9.67 3.28 -18.66
C LEU A 60 -9.87 1.83 -19.13
N VAL A 61 -8.91 0.99 -18.78
CA VAL A 61 -8.89 -0.43 -19.14
C VAL A 61 -8.69 -1.27 -17.88
N GLU A 62 -9.32 -2.44 -17.87
CA GLU A 62 -9.26 -3.34 -16.71
C GLU A 62 -7.85 -3.90 -16.58
N PHE A 63 -7.25 -3.72 -15.40
CA PHE A 63 -5.87 -4.12 -15.14
C PHE A 63 -5.65 -5.63 -15.35
N SER A 64 -6.67 -6.45 -15.10
CA SER A 64 -6.63 -7.90 -15.29
C SER A 64 -6.53 -8.34 -16.76
N ARG A 65 -6.83 -7.45 -17.72
CA ARG A 65 -6.93 -7.76 -19.16
C ARG A 65 -5.77 -7.23 -19.99
N VAL A 66 -4.77 -6.69 -19.32
CA VAL A 66 -3.68 -5.98 -19.98
C VAL A 66 -2.69 -6.95 -20.59
N THR A 67 -2.32 -6.70 -21.85
CA THR A 67 -1.30 -7.49 -22.53
C THR A 67 0.09 -6.96 -22.20
N TYR A 68 1.12 -7.80 -22.40
CA TYR A 68 2.52 -7.44 -22.18
C TYR A 68 2.99 -6.20 -22.97
N ASP A 69 2.28 -5.82 -24.04
CA ASP A 69 2.64 -4.68 -24.90
C ASP A 69 2.22 -3.33 -24.31
N GLU A 70 1.21 -3.31 -23.42
CA GLU A 70 0.67 -2.07 -22.86
C GLU A 70 1.29 -1.70 -21.51
N ILE A 71 1.89 -2.66 -20.82
CA ILE A 71 2.51 -2.47 -19.50
C ILE A 71 3.84 -3.24 -19.42
N PRO A 72 4.94 -2.58 -19.00
CA PRO A 72 6.21 -3.20 -18.65
C PRO A 72 6.11 -4.54 -17.94
N GLN A 73 6.92 -5.48 -18.41
CA GLN A 73 7.02 -6.85 -17.89
C GLN A 73 7.27 -6.91 -16.37
N LEU A 74 7.91 -5.88 -15.79
CA LEU A 74 8.13 -5.75 -14.35
C LEU A 74 6.81 -5.64 -13.57
N ILE A 75 5.84 -4.86 -14.04
CA ILE A 75 4.51 -4.75 -13.45
C ILE A 75 3.75 -6.06 -13.63
N VAL A 76 3.75 -6.63 -14.84
CA VAL A 76 3.07 -7.91 -15.10
C VAL A 76 3.64 -9.03 -14.23
N GLN A 77 4.94 -9.11 -14.03
CA GLN A 77 5.57 -10.14 -13.16
C GLN A 77 5.34 -9.86 -11.67
N THR A 78 5.42 -8.60 -11.25
CA THR A 78 5.10 -8.20 -9.86
C THR A 78 3.64 -8.50 -9.53
N ILE A 79 2.74 -8.34 -10.50
CA ILE A 79 1.29 -8.48 -10.31
C ILE A 79 0.78 -9.90 -10.57
N ALA A 80 1.29 -10.58 -11.60
CA ALA A 80 1.00 -12.00 -11.84
C ALA A 80 1.52 -12.89 -10.70
N GLY A 81 2.58 -12.47 -10.00
CA GLY A 81 3.06 -13.13 -8.79
C GLY A 81 2.31 -12.71 -7.52
N ASN A 82 1.94 -11.42 -7.37
CA ASN A 82 1.34 -10.93 -6.12
C ASN A 82 0.60 -9.58 -6.25
N TYR A 83 -0.51 -9.55 -6.98
CA TYR A 83 -1.38 -8.36 -7.14
C TYR A 83 -1.79 -7.67 -5.82
N ARG A 84 -1.74 -8.39 -4.69
CA ARG A 84 -2.03 -7.85 -3.34
C ARG A 84 -1.12 -6.69 -2.97
N ILE A 85 0.12 -6.66 -3.49
CA ILE A 85 1.06 -5.56 -3.26
C ILE A 85 0.55 -4.26 -3.87
N VAL A 86 -0.11 -4.31 -5.03
CA VAL A 86 -0.70 -3.13 -5.67
C VAL A 86 -1.82 -2.56 -4.82
N PHE A 87 -2.72 -3.42 -4.34
CA PHE A 87 -3.78 -2.99 -3.43
C PHE A 87 -3.24 -2.43 -2.12
N ALA A 88 -2.22 -3.06 -1.54
CA ALA A 88 -1.57 -2.55 -0.34
C ALA A 88 -0.92 -1.17 -0.59
N TYR A 89 -0.22 -1.00 -1.71
CA TYR A 89 0.38 0.28 -2.09
C TYR A 89 -0.67 1.39 -2.23
N LEU A 90 -1.71 1.14 -3.03
CA LEU A 90 -2.77 2.10 -3.29
C LEU A 90 -3.56 2.45 -2.02
N ALA A 91 -3.86 1.45 -1.19
CA ALA A 91 -4.53 1.66 0.10
C ALA A 91 -3.64 2.48 1.06
N GLY A 92 -2.35 2.16 1.16
CA GLY A 92 -1.39 2.93 1.95
C GLY A 92 -1.35 4.39 1.51
N LYS A 93 -1.22 4.66 0.21
CA LYS A 93 -1.21 6.00 -0.37
C LYS A 93 -2.51 6.77 -0.08
N ALA A 94 -3.67 6.13 -0.24
CA ALA A 94 -4.98 6.75 0.04
C ALA A 94 -5.19 7.07 1.53
N LEU A 95 -4.63 6.25 2.42
CA LEU A 95 -4.72 6.44 3.88
C LEU A 95 -3.59 7.34 4.44
N GLY A 96 -2.67 7.82 3.60
CA GLY A 96 -1.49 8.57 4.06
C GLY A 96 -0.48 7.72 4.87
N VAL A 97 -0.50 6.40 4.68
CA VAL A 97 0.39 5.46 5.36
C VAL A 97 1.55 5.10 4.43
N ASP A 98 2.76 5.49 4.81
CA ASP A 98 3.97 5.07 4.12
C ASP A 98 4.29 3.58 4.40
N LEU A 99 4.14 2.78 3.35
CA LEU A 99 4.47 1.35 3.30
C LEU A 99 5.73 1.08 2.45
N VAL A 100 6.33 2.13 1.88
CA VAL A 100 7.47 2.04 0.96
C VAL A 100 8.75 1.99 1.78
N LYS A 101 9.69 1.12 1.38
CA LYS A 101 11.03 1.09 1.97
C LYS A 101 12.07 1.02 0.88
N VAL A 102 13.17 1.74 1.09
CA VAL A 102 14.40 1.54 0.32
C VAL A 102 14.98 0.19 0.76
N VAL A 103 14.93 -0.79 -0.12
CA VAL A 103 15.46 -2.14 0.08
C VAL A 103 16.64 -2.35 -0.87
#